data_AF-A0A9E0CUS7-F1
#
_entry.id   AF-A0A9E0CUS7-F1
#
_cell.length_a   1.000
_cell.length_b   1.000
_cell.length_c   1.000
_cell.angle_alpha   90.00
_cell.angle_beta   90.00
_cell.angle_gamma   90.00
#
_symmetry.space_group_name_H-M   'P 1'
#
loop_
_entity.id
_entity.type
_entity.pdbx_description
1 polymer ?
#
loop_
_entity_poly.entity_id
_entity_poly.type
_entity_poly.pdbx_seq_one_letter_code
_entity_poly.pdbx_strand_id
1 'polypeptide(L)'
;LLGPEFVTDNADEAIYALGKVALPTVMVKLLVIAVLTSAAASCQTTILPATRTMLSMGSHGAAPAKLARIDPKRLTPDFSTWLFGIGSIVWYLMLVVVSHNTDTDAYSASIAAVGMAIAVYYGLSGISCIVYFRRFLFTSVKNFVMIGFLPGFGGLILLYVFGKTVWDARNADYGYGTLFGIGTVLLIGTMLLVLGLPLMFWCAAKFPKFFGYLPDPPELVKDPNSDDTLAAPLGTYTKAGK
;
A
#
# COMPACT_ATOMS: atom_id res chain seq x y z
N LEU A 1 24.58 -24.89 15.83
CA LEU A 1 24.01 -24.35 17.07
C LEU A 1 22.58 -23.84 16.92
N LEU A 2 22.07 -23.61 15.70
CA LEU A 2 20.64 -23.73 15.37
C LEU A 2 20.57 -24.36 13.98
N GLY A 3 19.89 -25.51 13.85
CA GLY A 3 19.72 -26.19 12.57
C GLY A 3 18.58 -25.58 11.76
N PRO A 4 18.39 -26.01 10.49
CA PRO A 4 17.22 -25.59 9.70
C PRO A 4 15.89 -25.93 10.40
N GLU A 5 15.85 -27.02 11.17
CA GLU A 5 14.67 -27.42 11.96
C GLU A 5 14.27 -26.39 13.04
N PHE A 6 15.24 -25.69 13.64
CA PHE A 6 14.91 -24.67 14.63
C PHE A 6 14.17 -23.47 14.00
N VAL A 7 14.51 -23.14 12.76
CA VAL A 7 13.90 -22.03 12.02
C VAL A 7 12.50 -22.42 11.55
N THR A 8 12.28 -23.68 11.17
CA THR A 8 10.95 -24.17 10.80
C THR A 8 10.02 -24.25 12.01
N ASP A 9 10.52 -24.71 13.16
CA ASP A 9 9.70 -24.88 14.36
C ASP A 9 9.35 -23.56 15.07
N ASN A 10 10.12 -22.50 14.82
CA ASN A 10 9.91 -21.18 15.41
C ASN A 10 9.65 -20.11 14.35
N ALA A 11 9.14 -20.47 13.17
CA ALA A 11 8.98 -19.53 12.05
C ALA A 11 8.16 -18.28 12.42
N ASP A 12 7.12 -18.44 13.23
CA ASP A 12 6.22 -17.36 13.64
C ASP A 12 6.85 -16.42 14.70
N GLU A 13 7.79 -16.92 15.50
CA GLU A 13 8.42 -16.21 16.62
C GLU A 13 9.96 -16.25 16.54
N ALA A 14 10.51 -16.28 15.33
CA ALA A 14 11.93 -16.58 15.11
C ALA A 14 12.86 -15.65 15.90
N ILE A 15 12.51 -14.36 15.98
CA ILE A 15 13.31 -13.35 16.71
C ILE A 15 13.26 -13.58 18.22
N TYR A 16 12.13 -14.03 18.77
CA TYR A 16 12.01 -14.34 20.20
C TYR A 16 12.73 -15.64 20.57
N ALA A 17 12.59 -16.67 19.73
CA ALA A 17 13.29 -17.94 19.88
C ALA A 17 14.81 -17.76 19.80
N LEU A 18 15.28 -16.96 18.84
CA LEU A 18 16.70 -16.54 18.75
C LEU A 18 17.13 -15.74 19.97
N GLY A 19 16.29 -14.82 20.46
CA GLY A 19 16.56 -14.04 21.66
C GLY A 19 16.80 -14.92 22.89
N LYS A 20 15.99 -15.96 23.10
CA LYS A 20 16.18 -16.91 24.22
C LYS A 20 17.52 -17.63 24.18
N VAL A 21 18.03 -17.93 23.00
CA VAL A 21 19.29 -18.67 22.82
C VAL A 21 20.49 -17.75 22.91
N ALA A 22 20.39 -16.53 22.37
CA ALA A 22 21.53 -15.63 22.18
C ALA A 22 21.67 -14.55 23.28
N LEU A 23 20.62 -14.24 24.03
CA LEU A 23 20.59 -13.07 24.91
C LEU A 23 20.25 -13.41 26.38
N PRO A 24 20.76 -12.60 27.34
CA PRO A 24 20.30 -12.66 28.72
C PRO A 24 18.80 -12.36 28.84
N THR A 25 18.15 -12.93 29.85
CA THR A 25 16.68 -12.83 30.07
C THR A 25 16.14 -11.39 30.06
N VAL A 26 16.92 -10.42 30.55
CA VAL A 26 16.54 -8.99 30.55
C VAL A 26 16.46 -8.44 29.12
N MET A 27 17.43 -8.78 28.28
CA MET A 27 17.48 -8.32 26.88
C MET A 27 16.37 -8.95 26.03
N VAL A 28 15.98 -10.20 26.32
CA VAL A 28 14.82 -10.85 25.66
C VAL A 28 13.52 -10.12 25.97
N LYS A 29 13.31 -9.69 27.23
CA LYS A 29 12.12 -8.89 27.60
C LYS A 29 12.10 -7.55 26.87
N LEU A 30 13.25 -6.87 26.77
CA LEU A 30 13.37 -5.63 26.02
C LEU A 30 13.12 -5.83 24.52
N LEU A 31 13.59 -6.94 23.95
CA LEU A 31 13.31 -7.33 22.56
C LEU A 31 11.81 -7.52 22.32
N VAL A 32 11.10 -8.22 23.22
CA VAL A 32 9.64 -8.37 23.12
C VAL A 32 8.94 -7.02 23.16
N ILE A 33 9.32 -6.13 24.08
CA ILE A 33 8.76 -4.77 24.16
C ILE A 33 9.03 -3.99 22.87
N ALA A 34 10.23 -4.10 22.30
CA ALA A 34 10.59 -3.44 21.05
C ALA A 34 9.75 -3.95 19.86
N VAL A 35 9.56 -5.26 19.73
CA VAL A 35 8.72 -5.87 18.69
C VAL A 35 7.26 -5.44 18.83
N LEU A 36 6.70 -5.49 20.04
CA LEU A 36 5.32 -5.06 20.30
C LEU A 36 5.12 -3.56 20.01
N THR A 37 6.09 -2.73 20.38
CA THR A 37 6.05 -1.28 20.10
C THR A 37 6.14 -1.01 18.60
N SER A 38 6.99 -1.74 17.87
CA SER A 38 7.11 -1.65 16.42
C SER A 38 5.80 -2.03 15.72
N ALA A 39 5.16 -3.13 16.15
CA ALA A 39 3.87 -3.56 15.62
C ALA A 39 2.78 -2.50 15.86
N ALA A 40 2.70 -1.94 17.07
CA ALA A 40 1.74 -0.88 17.40
C ALA A 40 1.96 0.40 16.56
N ALA A 41 3.22 0.80 16.38
CA ALA A 41 3.58 1.94 15.53
C ALA A 41 3.23 1.70 14.05
N SER A 42 3.41 0.47 13.55
CA SER A 42 3.02 0.08 12.19
C SER A 42 1.50 0.20 11.96
N CYS A 43 0.69 -0.24 12.94
CA CYS A 43 -0.76 -0.07 12.88
C CYS A 43 -1.16 1.42 12.82
N GLN A 44 -0.53 2.26 13.65
CA GLN A 44 -0.80 3.71 13.67
C GLN A 44 -0.44 4.38 12.33
N THR A 45 0.73 4.04 11.79
CA THR A 45 1.21 4.58 10.50
C THR A 45 0.42 4.09 9.30
N THR A 46 -0.42 3.07 9.44
CA THR A 46 -1.33 2.62 8.38
C THR A 46 -2.66 3.41 8.41
N ILE A 47 -3.23 3.63 9.60
CA ILE A 47 -4.53 4.31 9.76
C ILE A 47 -4.42 5.80 9.39
N LEU A 48 -3.36 6.48 9.81
CA LEU A 48 -3.25 7.93 9.64
C LEU A 48 -3.14 8.37 8.16
N PRO A 49 -2.30 7.76 7.29
CA PRO A 49 -2.28 8.07 5.87
C PRO A 49 -3.56 7.66 5.14
N ALA A 50 -4.17 6.53 5.51
CA ALA A 50 -5.43 6.07 4.92
C ALA A 50 -6.56 7.09 5.15
N THR A 51 -6.67 7.61 6.38
CA THR A 51 -7.68 8.63 6.71
C THR A 51 -7.42 9.96 6.00
N ARG A 52 -6.15 10.37 5.84
CA ARG A 52 -5.77 11.57 5.06
C ARG A 52 -6.10 11.42 3.58
N THR A 53 -5.86 10.23 3.01
CA THR A 53 -6.21 9.92 1.63
C THR A 53 -7.72 10.01 1.42
N MET A 54 -8.51 9.39 2.30
CA MET A 54 -9.97 9.47 2.23
C MET A 54 -10.53 10.88 2.46
N LEU A 55 -9.91 11.66 3.34
CA LEU A 55 -10.25 13.07 3.53
C LEU A 55 -10.05 13.86 2.23
N SER A 56 -8.89 13.69 1.58
CA SER A 56 -8.59 14.33 0.29
C SER A 56 -9.54 13.87 -0.82
N MET A 57 -9.81 12.57 -0.92
CA MET A 57 -10.76 12.04 -1.91
C MET A 57 -12.18 12.56 -1.66
N GLY A 58 -12.61 12.65 -0.39
CA GLY A 58 -13.91 13.20 -0.02
C GLY A 58 -14.02 14.69 -0.31
N SER A 59 -12.97 15.48 -0.07
CA SER A 59 -12.98 16.93 -0.31
C SER A 59 -12.98 17.28 -1.80
N HIS A 60 -12.32 16.47 -2.63
CA HIS A 60 -12.34 16.61 -4.09
C HIS A 60 -13.55 15.93 -4.75
N GLY A 61 -14.46 15.35 -3.97
CA GLY A 61 -15.68 14.73 -4.47
C GLY A 61 -15.46 13.39 -5.18
N ALA A 62 -14.31 12.73 -5.00
CA ALA A 62 -14.03 11.37 -5.49
C ALA A 62 -14.57 10.28 -4.55
N ALA A 63 -15.02 10.65 -3.34
CA ALA A 63 -15.57 9.76 -2.33
C ALA A 63 -16.74 10.43 -1.57
N PRO A 64 -17.55 9.68 -0.80
CA PRO A 64 -18.68 10.24 -0.05
C PRO A 64 -18.28 11.42 0.86
N ALA A 65 -19.06 12.50 0.86
CA ALA A 65 -18.77 13.71 1.63
C ALA A 65 -18.62 13.49 3.15
N LYS A 66 -19.18 12.40 3.68
CA LYS A 66 -19.01 12.00 5.09
C LYS A 66 -17.54 11.70 5.44
N LEU A 67 -16.73 11.23 4.50
CA LEU A 67 -15.29 10.99 4.69
C LEU A 67 -14.48 12.28 4.76
N ALA A 68 -15.04 13.39 4.25
CA ALA A 68 -14.44 14.71 4.31
C ALA A 68 -14.78 15.50 5.59
N ARG A 69 -15.60 14.93 6.47
CA ARG A 69 -16.00 15.57 7.72
C ARG A 69 -14.81 15.63 8.67
N ILE A 70 -14.50 16.84 9.14
CA ILE A 70 -13.47 17.09 10.15
C ILE A 70 -14.18 17.42 11.46
N ASP A 71 -13.76 16.81 12.56
CA ASP A 71 -14.28 17.14 13.89
C ASP A 71 -13.79 18.54 14.32
N PRO A 72 -14.68 19.46 14.76
CA PRO A 72 -14.32 20.84 15.08
C PRO A 72 -13.45 20.99 16.33
N LYS A 73 -13.37 19.98 17.21
CA LYS A 73 -12.53 20.04 18.42
C LYS A 73 -11.17 19.38 18.23
N ARG A 74 -11.12 18.26 17.50
CA ARG A 74 -9.90 17.46 17.31
C ARG A 74 -9.16 17.76 16.02
N LEU A 75 -9.79 18.45 15.07
CA LEU A 75 -9.23 18.78 13.75
C LEU A 75 -8.77 17.53 12.97
N THR A 76 -9.39 16.38 13.25
CA THR A 76 -9.12 15.09 12.61
C THR A 76 -10.36 14.56 11.90
N PRO A 77 -10.19 13.79 10.81
CA PRO A 77 -11.29 13.07 10.17
C PRO A 77 -11.75 11.91 11.06
N ASP A 78 -12.65 12.21 12.00
CA ASP A 78 -13.13 11.29 13.04
C ASP A 78 -13.82 10.06 12.45
N PHE A 79 -14.73 10.28 11.50
CA PHE A 79 -15.51 9.24 10.85
C PHE A 79 -14.61 8.26 10.08
N SER A 80 -13.67 8.78 9.28
CA SER A 80 -12.72 7.95 8.53
C SER A 80 -11.84 7.14 9.48
N THR A 81 -11.41 7.72 10.60
CA THR A 81 -10.56 7.03 11.59
C THR A 81 -11.29 5.84 12.21
N TRP A 82 -12.53 6.03 12.66
CA TRP A 82 -13.35 4.95 13.20
C TRP A 82 -13.69 3.89 12.15
N LEU A 83 -14.00 4.30 10.92
CA LEU A 83 -14.30 3.38 9.82
C LEU A 83 -13.12 2.44 9.54
N PHE A 84 -11.91 2.97 9.38
CA PHE A 84 -10.72 2.15 9.13
C PHE A 84 -10.29 1.34 10.36
N GLY A 85 -10.41 1.91 11.57
CA GLY A 85 -10.09 1.21 12.80
C GLY A 85 -10.98 -0.01 13.03
N ILE A 86 -12.31 0.20 13.02
CA ILE A 86 -13.30 -0.88 13.20
C ILE A 86 -13.22 -1.86 12.02
N GLY A 87 -13.12 -1.36 10.79
CA GLY A 87 -12.98 -2.20 9.60
C GLY A 87 -11.78 -3.12 9.66
N SER A 88 -10.63 -2.62 10.12
CA SER A 88 -9.40 -3.42 10.31
C SER A 88 -9.58 -4.50 11.38
N ILE A 89 -10.21 -4.18 12.51
CA ILE A 89 -10.47 -5.15 13.59
C ILE A 89 -11.40 -6.27 13.09
N VAL A 90 -12.51 -5.91 12.43
CA VAL A 90 -13.47 -6.88 11.90
C VAL A 90 -12.80 -7.77 10.85
N TRP A 91 -12.02 -7.19 9.94
CA TRP A 91 -11.27 -7.94 8.92
C TRP A 91 -10.24 -8.89 9.53
N TYR A 92 -9.49 -8.44 10.53
CA TYR A 92 -8.52 -9.28 11.25
C TYR A 92 -9.21 -10.46 11.93
N LEU A 93 -10.27 -10.22 12.71
CA LEU A 93 -11.01 -11.28 13.39
C LEU A 93 -11.63 -12.27 12.41
N MET A 94 -12.17 -11.77 11.29
CA MET A 94 -12.70 -12.62 10.21
C MET A 94 -11.62 -13.57 9.67
N LEU A 95 -10.42 -13.06 9.35
CA LEU A 95 -9.33 -13.89 8.83
C LEU A 95 -8.85 -14.93 9.85
N VAL A 96 -8.73 -14.55 11.12
CA VAL A 96 -8.32 -15.47 12.19
C VAL A 96 -9.35 -16.58 12.39
N VAL A 97 -10.64 -16.24 12.44
CA VAL A 97 -11.72 -17.23 12.61
C VAL A 97 -11.80 -18.17 11.40
N VAL A 98 -11.68 -17.65 10.18
CA VAL A 98 -11.66 -18.48 8.96
C VAL A 98 -10.45 -19.42 8.95
N SER A 99 -9.28 -18.92 9.36
CA SER A 99 -8.05 -19.70 9.43
C SER A 99 -8.10 -20.81 10.49
N HIS A 100 -8.79 -20.60 11.61
CA HIS A 100 -8.93 -21.62 12.65
C HIS A 100 -10.01 -22.68 12.32
N ASN A 101 -11.00 -22.33 11.49
CA ASN A 101 -12.12 -23.20 11.14
C ASN A 101 -11.95 -23.95 9.81
N THR A 102 -10.92 -23.63 9.03
CA THR A 102 -10.64 -24.22 7.73
C THR A 102 -9.21 -24.76 7.73
N ASP A 103 -8.93 -25.87 7.03
CA ASP A 103 -7.56 -26.39 6.82
C ASP A 103 -6.65 -25.45 5.97
N THR A 104 -7.07 -24.19 5.79
CA THR A 104 -6.41 -23.21 4.93
C THR A 104 -5.99 -22.01 5.76
N ASP A 105 -4.70 -21.68 5.73
CA ASP A 105 -4.12 -20.52 6.43
C ASP A 105 -4.49 -19.21 5.74
N ALA A 106 -5.77 -18.83 5.83
CA ALA A 106 -6.32 -17.62 5.23
C ALA A 106 -5.60 -16.34 5.71
N TYR A 107 -5.08 -16.35 6.95
CA TYR A 107 -4.28 -15.27 7.49
C TYR A 107 -2.97 -15.07 6.71
N SER A 108 -2.16 -16.12 6.58
CA SER A 108 -0.89 -16.09 5.85
C SER A 108 -1.09 -15.82 4.37
N ALA A 109 -2.15 -16.38 3.79
CA ALA A 109 -2.52 -16.13 2.40
C ALA A 109 -2.91 -14.66 2.15
N SER A 110 -3.56 -14.00 3.11
CA SER A 110 -3.89 -12.58 3.05
C SER A 110 -2.64 -11.69 3.03
N ILE A 111 -1.63 -12.02 3.84
CA ILE A 111 -0.34 -11.29 3.84
C ILE A 111 0.34 -11.39 2.47
N ALA A 112 0.40 -12.60 1.90
CA ALA A 112 0.95 -12.81 0.57
C ALA A 112 0.14 -12.07 -0.52
N ALA A 113 -1.19 -12.06 -0.40
CA ALA A 113 -2.09 -11.35 -1.31
C ALA A 113 -1.88 -9.82 -1.24
N VAL A 114 -1.63 -9.24 -0.07
CA VAL A 114 -1.25 -7.82 0.07
C VAL A 114 0.06 -7.54 -0.68
N GLY A 115 1.04 -8.44 -0.61
CA GLY A 115 2.27 -8.35 -1.40
C GLY A 115 2.02 -8.29 -2.91
N MET A 116 1.10 -9.11 -3.42
CA MET A 116 0.66 -9.04 -4.82
C MET A 116 0.01 -7.68 -5.16
N ALA A 117 -0.88 -7.19 -4.30
CA ALA A 117 -1.53 -5.90 -4.51
C ALA A 117 -0.53 -4.73 -4.55
N ILE A 118 0.46 -4.74 -3.65
CA ILE A 118 1.55 -3.77 -3.60
C ILE A 118 2.40 -3.84 -4.88
N ALA A 119 2.73 -5.04 -5.35
CA ALA A 119 3.51 -5.23 -6.57
C ALA A 119 2.80 -4.64 -7.80
N VAL A 120 1.48 -4.82 -7.93
CA VAL A 120 0.70 -4.20 -9.00
C VAL A 120 0.62 -2.68 -8.83
N TYR A 121 0.27 -2.20 -7.63
CA TYR A 121 0.12 -0.78 -7.35
C TYR A 121 1.41 0.01 -7.64
N TYR A 122 2.54 -0.42 -7.09
CA TYR A 122 3.82 0.24 -7.32
C TYR A 122 4.39 -0.05 -8.71
N GLY A 123 4.13 -1.23 -9.27
CA GLY A 123 4.48 -1.60 -10.64
C GLY A 123 3.88 -0.63 -11.66
N LEU A 124 2.55 -0.45 -11.59
CA LEU A 124 1.82 0.50 -12.43
C LEU A 124 2.18 1.95 -12.12
N SER A 125 2.43 2.30 -10.85
CA SER A 125 2.86 3.66 -10.50
C SER A 125 4.20 4.02 -11.14
N GLY A 126 5.17 3.10 -11.13
CA GLY A 126 6.47 3.28 -11.77
C GLY A 126 6.37 3.51 -13.28
N ILE A 127 5.53 2.72 -13.97
CA ILE A 127 5.25 2.92 -15.40
C ILE A 127 4.51 4.24 -15.64
N SER A 128 3.55 4.59 -14.79
CA SER A 128 2.78 5.82 -14.90
C SER A 128 3.66 7.06 -14.79
N CYS A 129 4.68 7.05 -13.92
CA CYS A 129 5.68 8.12 -13.83
C CYS A 129 6.40 8.34 -15.18
N ILE A 130 6.82 7.27 -15.86
CA ILE A 130 7.49 7.35 -17.17
C ILE A 130 6.54 7.92 -18.22
N VAL A 131 5.31 7.41 -18.29
CA VAL A 131 4.33 7.82 -19.31
C VAL A 131 3.92 9.29 -19.11
N TYR A 132 3.67 9.70 -17.87
CA TYR A 132 3.26 11.06 -17.52
C TYR A 132 4.37 12.08 -17.79
N PHE A 133 5.60 11.80 -17.35
CA PHE A 133 6.74 12.71 -17.52
C PHE A 133 7.56 12.46 -18.79
N ARG A 134 7.04 11.70 -19.77
CA ARG A 134 7.77 11.31 -20.99
C ARG A 134 8.43 12.47 -21.75
N ARG A 135 7.84 13.66 -21.69
CA ARG A 135 8.36 14.88 -22.34
C ARG A 135 9.56 15.48 -21.60
N PHE A 136 9.69 15.26 -20.29
CA PHE A 136 10.75 15.80 -19.44
C PHE A 136 11.91 14.81 -19.21
N LEU A 137 11.73 13.55 -19.61
CA LEU A 137 12.75 12.49 -19.46
C LEU A 137 14.06 12.83 -20.16
N PHE A 138 14.00 13.43 -21.35
CA PHE A 138 15.18 13.71 -22.16
C PHE A 138 15.76 15.12 -21.95
N THR A 139 15.22 15.90 -21.01
CA THR A 139 15.70 17.27 -20.74
C THR A 139 17.01 17.29 -19.94
N SER A 140 17.29 16.28 -19.13
CA SER A 140 18.51 16.18 -18.33
C SER A 140 18.82 14.72 -17.97
N VAL A 141 20.10 14.37 -17.88
CA VAL A 141 20.56 13.04 -17.41
C VAL A 141 20.02 12.73 -16.01
N LYS A 142 19.94 13.74 -15.13
CA LYS A 142 19.35 13.59 -13.80
C LYS A 142 17.86 13.20 -13.88
N ASN A 143 17.11 13.86 -14.77
CA ASN A 143 15.69 13.58 -14.97
C ASN A 143 15.48 12.18 -15.57
N PHE A 144 16.32 11.80 -16.54
CA PHE A 144 16.29 10.45 -17.10
C PHE A 144 16.50 9.38 -16.03
N VAL A 145 17.46 9.55 -15.13
CA VAL A 145 17.73 8.55 -14.07
C VAL A 145 16.64 8.56 -13.00
N MET A 146 16.27 9.72 -12.45
CA MET A 146 15.32 9.82 -11.33
C MET A 146 13.86 9.57 -11.73
N ILE A 147 13.45 9.96 -12.94
CA ILE A 147 12.05 9.89 -13.40
C ILE A 147 11.85 8.73 -14.38
N GLY A 148 12.89 8.33 -15.11
CA GLY A 148 12.83 7.25 -16.09
C GLY A 148 13.34 5.93 -15.52
N PHE A 149 14.67 5.83 -15.37
CA PHE A 149 15.33 4.55 -15.09
C PHE A 149 14.94 3.96 -13.74
N LEU A 150 15.04 4.71 -12.64
CA LEU A 150 14.80 4.20 -11.30
C LEU A 150 13.34 3.72 -11.09
N PRO A 151 12.31 4.54 -11.35
CA PRO A 151 10.92 4.10 -11.22
C PRO A 151 10.53 3.08 -12.29
N GLY A 152 11.09 3.15 -13.50
CA GLY A 152 10.85 2.18 -14.56
C GLY A 152 11.38 0.79 -14.26
N PHE A 153 12.62 0.72 -13.84
CA PHE A 153 13.27 -0.53 -13.45
C PHE A 153 12.57 -1.15 -12.24
N GLY A 154 12.30 -0.35 -11.20
CA GLY A 154 11.55 -0.82 -10.03
C GLY A 154 10.15 -1.29 -10.39
N GLY A 155 9.42 -0.52 -11.21
CA GLY A 155 8.08 -0.89 -11.66
C GLY A 155 8.06 -2.18 -12.49
N LEU A 156 9.02 -2.35 -13.40
CA LEU A 156 9.15 -3.54 -14.23
C LEU A 156 9.48 -4.80 -13.41
N ILE A 157 10.38 -4.69 -12.43
CA ILE A 157 10.68 -5.80 -11.51
C ILE A 157 9.44 -6.19 -10.70
N LEU A 158 8.71 -5.22 -10.16
CA LEU A 158 7.51 -5.51 -9.37
C LEU A 158 6.41 -6.17 -10.20
N LEU A 159 6.22 -5.74 -11.45
CA LEU A 159 5.30 -6.41 -12.37
C LEU A 159 5.76 -7.81 -12.77
N TYR A 160 7.06 -8.02 -12.93
CA TYR A 160 7.63 -9.36 -13.14
C TYR A 160 7.36 -10.27 -11.94
N VAL A 161 7.62 -9.81 -10.72
CA VAL A 161 7.35 -10.55 -9.48
C VAL A 161 5.86 -10.84 -9.32
N PHE A 162 4.99 -9.90 -9.70
CA PHE A 162 3.55 -10.14 -9.74
C PHE A 162 3.20 -11.27 -10.72
N GLY A 163 3.68 -11.20 -11.97
CA GLY A 163 3.43 -12.24 -12.98
C GLY A 163 3.94 -13.62 -12.54
N LYS A 164 5.12 -13.66 -11.91
CA LYS A 164 5.71 -14.88 -11.34
C LYS A 164 4.89 -15.42 -10.18
N THR A 165 4.42 -14.57 -9.28
CA THR A 165 3.54 -14.96 -8.17
C THR A 165 2.21 -15.51 -8.68
N VAL A 166 1.61 -14.89 -9.71
CA VAL A 166 0.39 -15.38 -10.35
C VAL A 166 0.62 -16.75 -10.99
N TRP A 167 1.75 -16.93 -11.67
CA TRP A 167 2.11 -18.20 -12.30
C TRP A 167 2.35 -19.31 -11.29
N ASP A 168 3.04 -19.02 -10.19
CA ASP A 168 3.33 -20.06 -9.21
C ASP A 168 2.09 -20.39 -8.35
N ALA A 169 1.29 -19.39 -7.98
CA ALA A 169 0.08 -19.56 -7.17
C ALA A 169 -1.07 -20.25 -7.91
N ARG A 170 -0.94 -20.51 -9.22
CA ARG A 170 -1.85 -21.38 -9.97
C ARG A 170 -1.72 -22.85 -9.56
N ASN A 171 -0.55 -23.25 -9.07
CA ASN A 171 -0.29 -24.62 -8.67
C ASN A 171 -0.87 -24.82 -7.27
N ALA A 172 -1.63 -25.90 -7.09
CA ALA A 172 -2.25 -26.25 -5.81
C ALA A 172 -1.23 -26.39 -4.66
N ASP A 173 0.02 -26.75 -4.99
CA ASP A 173 1.11 -26.95 -4.03
C ASP A 173 1.80 -25.65 -3.58
N TYR A 174 1.25 -24.48 -3.90
CA TYR A 174 1.84 -23.19 -3.53
C TYR A 174 1.60 -22.87 -2.04
N GLY A 175 2.21 -23.65 -1.15
CA GLY A 175 2.58 -23.39 0.26
C GLY A 175 1.53 -22.94 1.28
N TYR A 176 0.36 -22.46 0.84
CA TYR A 176 -0.64 -21.76 1.65
C TYR A 176 -2.04 -22.41 1.51
N GLY A 177 -2.05 -23.67 1.10
CA GLY A 177 -3.26 -24.46 0.84
C GLY A 177 -3.99 -24.08 -0.45
N THR A 178 -5.06 -24.82 -0.73
CA THR A 178 -5.98 -24.56 -1.85
C THR A 178 -7.36 -24.21 -1.33
N LEU A 179 -7.95 -23.15 -1.87
CA LEU A 179 -9.35 -22.83 -1.65
C LEU A 179 -10.08 -22.96 -2.98
N PHE A 180 -11.07 -23.85 -3.06
CA PHE A 180 -11.78 -24.18 -4.31
C PHE A 180 -10.87 -24.73 -5.45
N GLY A 181 -9.76 -25.41 -5.12
CA GLY A 181 -8.84 -25.99 -6.10
C GLY A 181 -7.89 -24.99 -6.78
N ILE A 182 -7.88 -23.73 -6.32
CA ILE A 182 -6.96 -22.66 -6.74
C ILE A 182 -6.16 -22.23 -5.51
N GLY A 183 -4.89 -21.83 -5.69
CA GLY A 183 -4.06 -21.35 -4.58
C GLY A 183 -4.74 -20.18 -3.84
N THR A 184 -4.82 -20.28 -2.52
CA THR A 184 -5.57 -19.33 -1.66
C THR A 184 -5.10 -17.89 -1.85
N VAL A 185 -3.78 -17.71 -2.02
CA VAL A 185 -3.13 -16.41 -2.29
C VAL A 185 -3.61 -15.81 -3.60
N LEU A 186 -3.68 -16.61 -4.66
CA LEU A 186 -4.14 -16.16 -5.97
C LEU A 186 -5.61 -15.75 -5.89
N LEU A 187 -6.44 -16.55 -5.21
CA LEU A 187 -7.86 -16.26 -5.08
C LEU A 187 -8.09 -14.94 -4.34
N ILE A 188 -7.50 -14.76 -3.15
CA ILE A 188 -7.68 -13.55 -2.34
C ILE A 188 -7.07 -12.33 -3.05
N GLY A 189 -5.84 -12.46 -3.56
CA GLY A 189 -5.15 -11.37 -4.25
C GLY A 189 -5.84 -10.93 -5.53
N THR A 190 -6.27 -11.88 -6.35
CA THR A 190 -7.01 -11.58 -7.58
C THR A 190 -8.40 -11.01 -7.26
N MET A 191 -9.11 -11.56 -6.27
CA MET A 191 -10.40 -11.01 -5.85
C MET A 191 -10.29 -9.56 -5.38
N LEU A 192 -9.27 -9.21 -4.59
CA LEU A 192 -9.05 -7.82 -4.15
C LEU A 192 -8.74 -6.89 -5.33
N LEU A 193 -7.89 -7.31 -6.26
CA LEU A 193 -7.56 -6.53 -7.46
C LEU A 193 -8.77 -6.35 -8.38
N VAL A 194 -9.48 -7.44 -8.65
CA VAL A 194 -10.67 -7.45 -9.50
C VAL A 194 -11.79 -6.65 -8.85
N LEU A 195 -11.99 -6.72 -7.53
CA LEU A 195 -12.99 -5.94 -6.80
C LEU A 195 -12.70 -4.43 -6.82
N GLY A 196 -11.43 -4.03 -6.95
CA GLY A 196 -11.04 -2.64 -7.15
C GLY A 196 -11.59 -2.02 -8.43
N LEU A 197 -11.67 -2.78 -9.53
CA LEU A 197 -12.17 -2.30 -10.83
C LEU A 197 -13.66 -1.90 -10.81
N PRO A 198 -14.63 -2.75 -10.41
CA PRO A 198 -16.04 -2.36 -10.35
C PRO A 198 -16.25 -1.28 -9.31
N LEU A 199 -15.48 -1.25 -8.21
CA LEU A 199 -15.55 -0.14 -7.26
C LEU A 199 -15.09 1.18 -7.90
N MET A 200 -14.03 1.15 -8.71
CA MET A 200 -13.57 2.30 -9.48
C MET A 200 -14.63 2.76 -10.49
N PHE A 201 -15.22 1.85 -11.26
CA PHE A 201 -16.29 2.20 -12.22
C PHE A 201 -17.55 2.71 -11.51
N TRP A 202 -17.90 2.15 -10.36
CA TRP A 202 -19.00 2.63 -9.54
C TRP A 202 -18.74 4.04 -9.00
N CYS A 203 -17.53 4.30 -8.49
CA CYS A 203 -17.12 5.64 -8.08
C CYS A 203 -17.10 6.61 -9.27
N ALA A 204 -16.63 6.19 -10.44
CA ALA A 204 -16.63 7.01 -11.66
C ALA A 204 -18.06 7.40 -12.09
N ALA A 205 -19.00 6.46 -12.02
CA ALA A 205 -20.40 6.72 -12.33
C ALA A 205 -21.10 7.62 -11.29
N LYS A 206 -20.77 7.44 -10.01
CA LYS A 206 -21.40 8.19 -8.90
C LYS A 206 -20.82 9.59 -8.70
N PHE A 207 -19.55 9.78 -9.03
CA PHE A 207 -18.81 11.03 -8.85
C PHE A 207 -18.25 11.57 -10.18
N PRO A 208 -19.11 11.81 -11.19
CA PRO A 208 -18.67 12.15 -12.54
C PRO A 208 -17.95 13.50 -12.62
N LYS A 209 -18.17 14.39 -11.64
CA LYS A 209 -17.48 15.68 -11.57
C LYS A 209 -15.97 15.49 -11.44
N PHE A 210 -15.50 14.67 -10.49
CA PHE A 210 -14.07 14.42 -10.28
C PHE A 210 -13.41 13.73 -11.48
N PHE A 211 -14.05 12.68 -12.01
CA PHE A 211 -13.51 11.87 -13.11
C PHE A 211 -13.68 12.52 -14.50
N GLY A 212 -14.47 13.58 -14.61
CA GLY A 212 -14.66 14.35 -15.83
C GLY A 212 -13.64 15.49 -16.01
N TYR A 213 -12.95 15.91 -14.94
CA TYR A 213 -11.87 16.89 -15.07
C TYR A 213 -10.67 16.24 -15.76
N LEU A 214 -10.20 16.85 -16.85
CA LEU A 214 -8.87 16.54 -17.35
C LEU A 214 -7.83 16.97 -16.30
N PRO A 215 -6.72 16.24 -16.14
CA PRO A 215 -5.61 16.72 -15.32
C PRO A 215 -5.28 18.14 -15.77
N ASP A 216 -5.27 19.10 -14.84
CA ASP A 216 -4.83 20.45 -15.19
C ASP A 216 -3.47 20.32 -15.89
N PRO A 217 -3.33 20.88 -17.11
CA PRO A 217 -2.03 21.01 -17.72
C PRO A 217 -1.07 21.55 -16.66
N PRO A 218 0.12 20.97 -16.47
CA PRO A 218 1.06 21.42 -15.43
C PRO A 218 1.44 22.90 -15.57
N GLU A 219 1.19 23.47 -16.75
CA GLU A 219 1.26 24.90 -17.10
C GLU A 219 0.13 25.78 -16.52
N LEU A 220 -0.95 25.21 -15.98
CA LEU A 220 -2.09 25.93 -15.39
C LEU A 220 -2.18 25.82 -13.86
N VAL A 221 -1.27 25.09 -13.22
CA VAL A 221 -1.18 25.02 -11.75
C VAL A 221 -0.85 26.43 -11.25
N LYS A 222 -1.55 26.99 -10.26
CA LYS A 222 -1.18 28.30 -9.68
C LYS A 222 0.08 28.20 -8.84
N ASP A 223 0.95 29.21 -8.89
CA ASP A 223 2.14 29.29 -8.05
C ASP A 223 1.72 29.41 -6.58
N PRO A 224 2.17 28.52 -5.68
CA PRO A 224 1.85 28.61 -4.25
C PRO A 224 2.35 29.88 -3.56
N ASN A 225 3.26 30.66 -4.18
CA ASN A 225 3.78 31.92 -3.65
C ASN A 225 3.26 33.18 -4.38
N SER A 226 2.37 33.02 -5.36
CA SER A 226 1.84 34.15 -6.13
C SER A 226 0.37 33.93 -6.44
N ASP A 227 -0.47 34.87 -6.04
CA ASP A 227 -1.93 34.75 -6.12
C ASP A 227 -2.45 34.60 -7.58
N ASP A 228 -1.66 35.03 -8.56
CA ASP A 228 -2.09 35.18 -9.97
C ASP A 228 -1.11 34.67 -11.04
N THR A 229 0.01 34.03 -10.68
CA THR A 229 0.91 33.43 -11.68
C THR A 229 0.79 31.90 -11.73
N LEU A 230 1.03 31.34 -12.91
CA LEU A 230 1.05 29.90 -13.11
C LEU A 230 2.43 29.37 -12.63
N ALA A 231 2.42 28.23 -11.96
CA ALA A 231 3.58 27.53 -11.46
C ALA A 231 4.54 27.28 -12.63
N ALA A 232 5.78 27.71 -12.41
CA ALA A 232 6.80 27.56 -13.41
C ALA A 232 7.03 26.07 -13.74
N PRO A 233 7.29 25.72 -15.01
CA PRO A 233 7.44 24.33 -15.42
C PRO A 233 8.51 23.63 -14.55
N LEU A 234 8.16 22.45 -14.03
CA LEU A 234 9.02 21.64 -13.14
C LEU A 234 10.49 21.68 -13.61
N GLY A 235 11.34 22.38 -12.84
CA GLY A 235 12.77 22.55 -13.14
C GLY A 235 13.26 24.00 -13.30
N THR A 236 12.38 25.00 -13.33
CA THR A 236 12.76 26.42 -13.46
C THR A 236 12.89 27.18 -12.14
N TYR A 237 12.79 26.51 -10.99
CA TYR A 237 13.13 27.12 -9.69
C TYR A 237 14.65 27.28 -9.57
N THR A 238 15.23 28.21 -10.32
CA THR A 238 16.51 28.79 -9.96
C THR A 238 16.28 29.67 -8.74
N LYS A 239 16.86 29.30 -7.61
CA LYS A 239 16.92 30.13 -6.40
C LYS A 239 17.44 31.51 -6.82
N ALA A 240 16.55 32.49 -6.94
CA ALA A 240 16.96 33.87 -7.16
C ALA A 240 17.83 34.25 -5.97
N GLY A 241 19.09 34.55 -6.24
CA GLY A 241 20.06 34.86 -5.20
C GLY A 241 19.60 36.00 -4.31
N LYS A 242 19.73 35.79 -3.01
CA LYS A 242 20.18 36.81 -2.07
C LYS A 242 21.36 36.22 -1.33
#